data_AF-A0A920T5M4-F1
#
_entry.id   AF-A0A920T5M4-F1
#
_cell.length_a   1.000
_cell.length_b   1.000
_cell.length_c   1.000
_cell.angle_alpha   90.00
_cell.angle_beta   90.00
_cell.angle_gamma   90.00
#
_symmetry.space_group_name_H-M   'P 1'
#
loop_
_entity.id
_entity.type
_entity.pdbx_description
1 polymer ?
#
loop_
_entity_poly.entity_id
_entity_poly.type
_entity_poly.pdbx_seq_one_letter_code
_entity_poly.pdbx_strand_id
1 'polypeptide(L)'
;MTENPSITVVGDEDQCIYPFRGANYYNISDFRNRYKSHSKYAEITLSENRRSTQQILDIANDSISNNPNRTPKILRCPEDDIKTGKKPFYGFRQLNKKLLKNYQL
;
A
#
# COMPACT_ATOMS: atom_id res chain seq x y z
N MET A 1 17.70 32.87 -17.07
CA MET A 1 17.96 31.71 -16.20
C MET A 1 16.94 30.65 -16.56
N THR A 2 17.32 29.64 -17.34
CA THR A 2 16.45 28.49 -17.62
C THR A 2 16.49 27.59 -16.39
N GLU A 3 15.37 27.49 -15.67
CA GLU A 3 15.23 26.47 -14.64
C GLU A 3 15.47 25.09 -15.26
N ASN A 4 16.23 24.24 -14.57
CA ASN A 4 16.38 22.87 -15.00
C ASN A 4 15.03 22.16 -14.91
N PRO A 5 14.59 21.43 -15.96
CA PRO A 5 13.33 20.71 -15.94
C PRO A 5 13.33 19.70 -14.77
N SER A 6 12.25 19.71 -14.00
CA SER A 6 12.05 18.83 -12.85
C SER A 6 10.79 18.00 -13.02
N ILE A 7 10.80 16.76 -12.55
CA ILE A 7 9.66 15.84 -12.61
C ILE A 7 9.43 15.21 -11.25
N THR A 8 8.17 15.20 -10.82
CA THR A 8 7.71 14.50 -9.62
C THR A 8 6.60 13.55 -10.03
N VAL A 9 6.74 12.28 -9.64
CA VAL A 9 5.70 11.26 -9.83
C VAL A 9 5.20 10.78 -8.48
N VAL A 10 3.90 10.50 -8.40
CA VAL A 10 3.26 9.95 -7.20
C VAL A 10 2.39 8.77 -7.63
N GLY A 11 2.39 7.70 -6.85
CA GLY A 11 1.54 6.55 -7.13
C GLY A 11 1.62 5.50 -6.04
N ASP A 12 0.72 4.53 -6.12
CA ASP A 12 0.66 3.37 -5.26
C ASP A 12 0.45 2.11 -6.13
N GLU A 13 1.43 1.21 -6.11
CA GLU A 13 1.40 -0.06 -6.85
C GLU A 13 0.19 -0.93 -6.43
N ASP A 14 -0.20 -0.88 -5.15
CA ASP A 14 -1.32 -1.66 -4.60
C ASP A 14 -2.69 -1.10 -5.05
N GLN A 15 -2.72 0.08 -5.69
CA GLN A 15 -3.93 0.73 -6.22
C GLN A 15 -4.01 0.71 -7.75
N CYS A 16 -3.20 -0.11 -8.42
CA CYS A 16 -3.25 -0.26 -9.88
C CYS A 16 -4.44 -1.13 -10.31
N ILE A 17 -5.60 -0.51 -10.59
CA ILE A 17 -6.84 -1.22 -10.98
C ILE A 17 -7.18 -1.15 -12.47
N TYR A 18 -6.34 -0.51 -13.29
CA TYR A 18 -6.55 -0.38 -14.74
C TYR A 18 -5.59 -1.19 -15.66
N PRO A 19 -5.07 -2.38 -15.27
CA PRO A 19 -4.13 -3.12 -16.13
C PRO A 19 -4.76 -3.56 -17.45
N PHE A 20 -6.08 -3.81 -17.47
CA PHE A 20 -6.83 -4.12 -18.69
C PHE A 20 -6.84 -2.99 -19.74
N ARG A 21 -6.44 -1.77 -19.35
CA ARG A 21 -6.28 -0.61 -20.24
C ARG A 21 -4.82 -0.23 -20.46
N GLY A 22 -3.88 -1.13 -20.11
CA GLY A 22 -2.45 -0.91 -20.25
C GLY A 22 -1.79 -0.16 -19.10
N ALA A 23 -2.48 0.05 -17.96
CA ALA A 23 -1.80 0.56 -16.78
C ALA A 23 -0.82 -0.49 -16.25
N ASN A 24 0.40 -0.07 -15.92
CA ASN A 24 1.44 -0.98 -15.45
C ASN A 24 1.90 -0.56 -14.05
N TYR A 25 1.74 -1.43 -13.05
CA TYR A 25 2.20 -1.16 -11.69
C TYR A 25 3.74 -1.09 -11.60
N TYR A 26 4.47 -1.67 -12.58
CA TYR A 26 5.93 -1.55 -12.68
C TYR A 26 6.41 -0.12 -12.95
N ASN A 27 5.53 0.81 -13.37
CA ASN A 27 5.92 2.19 -13.71
C ASN A 27 6.67 2.92 -12.58
N ILE A 28 6.30 2.67 -11.31
CA ILE A 28 6.96 3.29 -10.16
C ILE A 28 8.37 2.73 -9.99
N SER A 29 8.53 1.42 -10.06
CA SER A 29 9.85 0.75 -10.03
C SER A 29 10.73 1.17 -11.22
N ASP A 30 10.15 1.32 -12.41
CA ASP A 30 10.87 1.77 -13.61
C ASP A 30 11.36 3.21 -13.46
N PHE A 31 10.52 4.10 -12.91
CA PHE A 31 10.93 5.48 -12.59
C PHE A 31 12.09 5.50 -11.60
N ARG A 32 11.99 4.72 -10.50
CA ARG A 32 13.08 4.55 -9.53
C ARG A 32 14.36 4.09 -10.22
N ASN A 33 14.30 3.02 -11.01
CA ASN A 33 15.49 2.48 -11.68
C ASN A 33 16.11 3.44 -12.70
N ARG A 34 15.29 4.24 -13.38
CA ARG A 34 15.75 5.20 -14.39
C ARG A 34 16.43 6.41 -13.78
N TYR A 35 15.93 6.94 -12.67
CA TYR A 35 16.37 8.23 -12.13
C TYR A 35 17.17 8.15 -10.83
N LYS A 36 17.26 6.98 -10.17
CA LYS A 36 17.99 6.82 -8.89
C LYS A 36 19.47 7.23 -8.92
N SER A 37 20.11 7.24 -10.10
CA SER A 37 21.51 7.66 -10.24
C SER A 37 21.68 9.19 -10.34
N HIS A 38 20.60 9.95 -10.47
CA HIS A 38 20.66 11.41 -10.57
C HIS A 38 20.95 12.02 -9.19
N SER A 39 21.88 12.98 -9.13
CA SER A 39 22.35 13.57 -7.86
C SER A 39 21.27 14.25 -7.02
N LYS A 40 20.17 14.68 -7.67
CA LYS A 40 19.00 15.30 -7.03
C LYS A 40 17.79 14.36 -6.86
N TYR A 41 17.95 13.07 -7.13
CA TYR A 41 16.88 12.11 -6.95
C TYR A 41 16.49 12.01 -5.46
N ALA A 42 15.18 12.06 -5.19
CA ALA A 42 14.64 11.85 -3.85
C ALA A 42 13.43 10.91 -3.95
N GLU A 43 13.42 9.88 -3.10
CA GLU A 43 12.29 8.98 -2.92
C GLU A 43 11.70 9.18 -1.54
N ILE A 44 10.38 9.44 -1.46
CA ILE A 44 9.67 9.68 -0.21
C ILE A 44 8.53 8.67 -0.12
N THR A 45 8.60 7.79 0.88
CA THR A 45 7.52 6.83 1.17
C THR A 45 6.60 7.41 2.24
N LEU A 46 5.29 7.37 1.98
CA LEU A 46 4.27 7.81 2.92
C LEU A 46 3.53 6.59 3.49
N SER A 47 3.91 6.17 4.70
CA SER A 47 3.28 5.04 5.41
C SER A 47 2.16 5.46 6.37
N GLU A 48 2.08 6.75 6.70
CA GLU A 48 1.05 7.29 7.58
C GLU A 48 -0.25 7.52 6.80
N ASN A 49 -1.30 6.81 7.21
CA ASN A 49 -2.62 6.98 6.65
C ASN A 49 -3.47 7.88 7.56
N ARG A 50 -3.76 9.09 7.07
CA ARG A 50 -4.63 10.06 7.75
C ARG A 50 -6.10 9.96 7.35
N ARG A 51 -6.52 8.93 6.59
CA ARG A 51 -7.91 8.79 6.12
C ARG A 51 -8.72 7.83 6.99
N SER A 52 -8.14 6.68 7.32
CA SER A 52 -8.85 5.53 7.88
C SER A 52 -8.41 5.21 9.30
N THR A 53 -9.26 4.53 10.07
CA THR A 53 -8.92 4.06 11.41
C THR A 53 -7.96 2.87 11.33
N GLN A 54 -7.20 2.62 12.40
CA GLN A 54 -6.28 1.48 12.45
C GLN A 54 -6.99 0.14 12.18
N GLN A 55 -8.23 -0.04 12.64
CA GLN A 55 -8.99 -1.27 12.40
C GLN A 55 -9.30 -1.52 10.92
N ILE A 56 -9.52 -0.47 10.13
CA ILE A 56 -9.71 -0.58 8.67
C ILE A 56 -8.36 -0.89 8.01
N LEU A 57 -7.30 -0.21 8.43
CA LEU A 57 -5.94 -0.43 7.92
C LEU A 57 -5.45 -1.85 8.18
N ASP A 58 -5.74 -2.42 9.35
CA ASP A 58 -5.38 -3.80 9.68
C ASP A 58 -5.96 -4.78 8.66
N ILE A 59 -7.23 -4.61 8.30
CA ILE A 59 -7.91 -5.47 7.33
C ILE A 59 -7.35 -5.25 5.92
N ALA A 60 -7.08 -4.00 5.54
CA ALA A 60 -6.49 -3.68 4.24
C ALA A 60 -5.07 -4.26 4.10
N ASN A 61 -4.23 -4.07 5.11
CA ASN A 61 -2.87 -4.63 5.19
C ASN A 61 -2.90 -6.17 5.15
N ASP A 62 -3.83 -6.79 5.88
CA ASP A 62 -4.02 -8.25 5.87
C ASP A 62 -4.45 -8.74 4.47
N SER A 63 -5.40 -8.06 3.83
CA SER A 63 -5.91 -8.43 2.52
C SER A 63 -4.82 -8.32 1.45
N ILE A 64 -4.12 -7.18 1.38
CA ILE A 64 -3.10 -6.91 0.36
C ILE A 64 -1.84 -7.75 0.55
N SER A 65 -1.57 -8.26 1.76
CA SER A 65 -0.41 -9.11 2.04
C SER A 65 -0.40 -10.42 1.25
N ASN A 66 -1.55 -10.87 0.74
CA ASN A 66 -1.66 -12.08 -0.06
C ASN A 66 -1.26 -11.88 -1.53
N ASN A 67 -1.06 -10.62 -1.99
CA ASN A 67 -0.69 -10.36 -3.38
C ASN A 67 0.78 -10.70 -3.62
N PRO A 68 1.09 -11.55 -4.61
CA PRO A 68 2.47 -11.88 -4.96
C PRO A 68 3.16 -10.68 -5.62
N ASN A 69 4.50 -10.65 -5.57
CA ASN A 69 5.34 -9.67 -6.27
C ASN A 69 5.08 -8.19 -5.92
N ARG A 70 4.48 -7.90 -4.76
CA ARG A 70 4.29 -6.53 -4.27
C ARG A 70 5.55 -6.01 -3.58
N THR A 71 5.76 -4.69 -3.63
CA THR A 71 6.69 -4.01 -2.73
C THR A 71 6.10 -4.01 -1.31
N PRO A 72 6.74 -4.62 -0.29
CA PRO A 72 6.18 -4.67 1.06
C PRO A 72 6.02 -3.28 1.65
N LYS A 73 4.79 -2.93 2.03
CA LYS A 73 4.48 -1.75 2.83
C LYS A 73 3.37 -2.04 3.84
N ILE A 74 3.40 -1.30 4.95
CA ILE A 74 2.38 -1.36 6.00
C ILE A 74 1.92 0.07 6.26
N LEU A 75 0.61 0.30 6.14
CA LEU A 75 0.00 1.58 6.47
C LEU A 75 -0.44 1.61 7.94
N ARG A 76 -0.17 2.71 8.63
CA ARG A 76 -0.54 2.91 10.04
C ARG A 76 -1.25 4.24 10.22
N CYS A 77 -2.20 4.28 11.14
CA CYS A 77 -2.73 5.54 11.64
C CYS A 77 -1.62 6.24 12.42
N PRO A 78 -1.37 7.54 12.21
CA PRO A 78 -0.33 8.23 12.95
C PRO A 78 -0.79 8.47 14.40
N GLU A 79 0.17 8.58 15.31
CA GLU A 79 -0.07 8.66 16.77
C GLU A 79 -0.67 10.01 17.19
N ASP A 80 -0.46 11.06 16.40
CA ASP A 80 -0.96 12.42 16.62
C ASP A 80 -2.40 12.64 16.12
N ASP A 81 -2.94 11.71 15.31
CA ASP A 81 -4.28 11.77 14.72
C ASP A 81 -4.94 10.39 14.76
N ILE A 82 -5.14 9.89 16.00
CA ILE A 82 -5.79 8.61 16.26
C ILE A 82 -7.27 8.69 15.91
N LYS A 83 -7.67 7.97 14.85
CA LYS A 83 -9.07 7.82 14.47
C LYS A 83 -9.70 6.61 15.15
N THR A 84 -10.86 6.82 15.75
CA THR A 84 -11.64 5.75 16.38
C THR A 84 -12.80 5.32 15.49
N GLY A 85 -13.13 4.03 15.51
CA GLY A 85 -14.23 3.48 14.74
C GLY A 85 -14.45 2.01 15.05
N LYS A 86 -15.65 1.51 14.73
CA LYS A 86 -15.96 0.08 14.90
C LYS A 86 -15.09 -0.75 13.98
N LYS A 87 -14.54 -1.86 14.49
CA LYS A 87 -13.77 -2.80 13.69
C LYS A 87 -14.66 -3.38 12.58
N PRO A 88 -14.30 -3.25 11.29
CA PRO A 88 -15.07 -3.84 10.21
C PRO A 88 -15.05 -5.37 10.29
N PHE A 89 -16.11 -6.01 9.82
CA PHE A 89 -16.14 -7.45 9.65
C PHE A 89 -15.54 -7.82 8.28
N TYR A 90 -14.55 -8.73 8.28
CA TYR A 90 -13.92 -9.25 7.06
C TYR A 90 -14.11 -10.77 6.99
N GLY A 91 -15.10 -11.20 6.21
CA GLY A 91 -15.64 -12.56 6.25
C GLY A 91 -14.70 -13.67 5.76
N PHE A 92 -13.76 -13.38 4.85
CA PHE A 92 -12.97 -14.40 4.18
C PHE A 92 -11.93 -15.11 5.08
N ARG A 93 -11.39 -14.44 6.11
CA ARG A 93 -10.32 -15.00 6.95
C ARG A 93 -10.81 -15.52 8.31
N GLN A 94 -11.90 -14.96 8.85
CA GLN A 94 -12.46 -15.37 10.14
C GLN A 94 -13.16 -16.73 10.08
N LEU A 95 -13.82 -17.07 8.97
CA LEU A 95 -14.42 -18.40 8.77
C LEU A 95 -13.36 -19.50 8.73
N ASN A 96 -12.24 -19.28 8.03
CA ASN A 96 -11.16 -20.26 7.92
C ASN A 96 -10.39 -20.47 9.23
N LYS A 97 -10.15 -19.42 10.04
CA LYS A 97 -9.55 -19.62 11.38
C LYS A 97 -10.49 -20.38 12.33
N LYS A 98 -11.81 -20.18 12.22
CA LYS A 98 -12.81 -20.89 13.03
C LYS A 98 -12.96 -22.35 12.58
N LEU A 99 -12.92 -22.61 11.28
CA LEU A 99 -12.88 -23.96 10.70
C LEU A 99 -11.60 -24.70 11.10
N LEU A 100 -10.42 -24.08 10.96
CA LEU A 100 -9.14 -24.72 11.32
C LEU A 100 -9.01 -25.02 12.83
N LYS A 101 -9.60 -24.20 13.72
CA LYS A 101 -9.69 -24.54 15.15
C LYS A 101 -10.61 -25.73 15.45
N ASN A 102 -11.57 -26.01 14.58
CA ASN A 102 -12.49 -27.15 14.73
C ASN A 102 -11.97 -28.44 14.07
N TYR A 103 -10.84 -28.38 13.35
CA TYR A 103 -10.21 -29.51 12.67
C TYR A 103 -8.85 -29.93 13.28
N GLN A 104 -8.46 -29.35 14.42
CA GLN A 104 -7.37 -29.89 15.23
C GLN A 104 -7.94 -30.97 16.17
N LEU A 105 -7.81 -32.24 15.75
CA LEU A 105 -7.77 -33.40 16.64
C LEU A 105 -6.45 -33.40 17.43
#